data_AF-A0A8J4N3U2-F1
#
_entry.id   AF-A0A8J4N3U2-F1
#
_cell.length_a   1.000
_cell.length_b   1.000
_cell.length_c   1.000
_cell.angle_alpha   90.00
_cell.angle_beta   90.00
_cell.angle_gamma   90.00
#
_symmetry.space_group_name_H-M   'P 1'
#
loop_
_entity.id
_entity.type
_entity.pdbx_description
1 polymer ?
#
loop_
_entity_poly.entity_id
_entity_poly.type
_entity_poly.pdbx_seq_one_letter_code
_entity_poly.pdbx_strand_id
1 'polypeptide(L)'
;QVPLKPGRSLMDWIRLTKSGKDLAGLKGKLIEVTEDELAKHNKKEDCWICIRGFVYNVTPYMEYHPGGEDELMKAAGTDGTDLFDQVHRWVNYESMLKECLVGRMAVKPIAAPKGEGCCIYSVFLQQIPEDKTILCMRTFIKSIYFFSSLCFLFYSYDWFQTDSLITIVIYTKQKDMNAELVIVDCQDKRLRGEIIVDDHSYLVEVGRYCNFACETFPLLVNIAEKVGKVEIILKKKDNIHWKMLGQPLEHHNTFIKCKDRGLFYRKCKLVSKMEVTHDTKLFCLMLPKSTHLRVPTGQHVYLKQIIAGTEVVKPYTPVLPFLPLDFKEPSHYDGAHIYLMIKIYSCGLFTQALDDLQIGTYISVSNPEGNFKKSQVQTSEDLFLLAAGTGFTPMVKLLNFALTEVSCLRIVKLIFFNKTDDDILWRNQLEELVLKDERFEVQFILSQPTKDWVGKQGKISSSLLSEFVKRSRKDSKVLICICGPTPFAEQGVQ
;
A
#
# COMPACT_ATOMS: atom_id res chain seq x y z
N GLN A 1 22.27 -5.80 14.58
CA GLN A 1 22.42 -7.10 13.90
C GLN A 1 23.40 -7.93 14.69
N VAL A 2 23.00 -9.13 15.07
CA VAL A 2 23.89 -10.11 15.70
C VAL A 2 24.59 -10.89 14.57
N PRO A 3 25.92 -11.08 14.61
CA PRO A 3 26.59 -11.88 13.59
C PRO A 3 26.01 -13.30 13.60
N LEU A 4 25.48 -13.73 12.45
CA LEU A 4 24.92 -15.07 12.27
C LEU A 4 26.03 -16.12 12.31
N LYS A 5 25.74 -17.30 12.88
CA LYS A 5 26.67 -18.42 12.86
C LYS A 5 27.00 -18.81 11.40
N PRO A 6 28.22 -19.30 11.10
CA PRO A 6 28.55 -19.82 9.76
C PRO A 6 27.51 -20.85 9.30
N GLY A 7 26.98 -20.68 8.08
CA GLY A 7 25.94 -21.56 7.52
C GLY A 7 24.50 -21.27 7.98
N ARG A 8 24.24 -20.11 8.58
CA ARG A 8 22.90 -19.65 8.98
C ARG A 8 22.45 -18.39 8.24
N SER A 9 22.93 -18.20 7.01
CA SER A 9 22.46 -17.10 6.15
C SER A 9 21.01 -17.31 5.70
N LEU A 10 20.39 -16.27 5.14
CA LEU A 10 19.07 -16.39 4.51
C LEU A 10 19.04 -17.46 3.39
N MET A 11 20.14 -17.65 2.67
CA MET A 11 20.23 -18.68 1.64
C MET A 11 20.26 -20.09 2.24
N ASP A 12 20.87 -20.25 3.40
CA ASP A 12 20.87 -21.51 4.14
C ASP A 12 19.49 -21.81 4.71
N TRP A 13 18.74 -20.78 5.14
CA TRP A 13 17.33 -20.90 5.51
C TRP A 13 16.48 -21.38 4.33
N ILE A 14 16.60 -20.74 3.16
CA ILE A 14 15.87 -21.14 1.93
C ILE A 14 16.22 -22.59 1.53
N ARG A 15 17.46 -23.02 1.73
CA ARG A 15 17.87 -24.40 1.47
C ARG A 15 17.21 -25.37 2.46
N LEU A 16 17.12 -24.98 3.73
CA LEU A 16 16.47 -25.78 4.76
C LEU A 16 14.97 -25.93 4.50
N THR A 17 14.27 -24.87 4.12
CA THR A 17 12.83 -24.93 3.79
C THR A 17 12.56 -25.81 2.57
N LYS A 18 13.50 -25.89 1.62
CA LYS A 18 13.42 -26.76 0.44
C LYS A 18 13.87 -28.21 0.68
N SER A 19 14.32 -28.55 1.88
CA SER A 19 14.83 -29.89 2.20
C SER A 19 13.74 -30.96 2.39
N GLY A 20 12.46 -30.55 2.43
CA GLY A 20 11.34 -31.45 2.70
C GLY A 20 11.22 -31.86 4.18
N LYS A 21 12.01 -31.27 5.08
CA LYS A 21 11.84 -31.42 6.52
C LYS A 21 10.54 -30.76 6.97
N ASP A 22 9.85 -31.43 7.88
CA ASP A 22 8.65 -30.89 8.54
C ASP A 22 9.07 -29.84 9.58
N LEU A 23 9.05 -28.57 9.17
CA LEU A 23 9.45 -27.44 10.02
C LEU A 23 8.32 -26.96 10.94
N ALA A 24 7.06 -27.22 10.58
CA ALA A 24 5.90 -26.98 11.45
C ALA A 24 5.81 -28.04 12.56
N GLY A 25 6.24 -29.28 12.31
CA GLY A 25 6.19 -30.40 13.25
C GLY A 25 4.83 -31.13 13.26
N LEU A 26 3.99 -30.88 12.24
CA LEU A 26 2.60 -31.37 12.16
C LEU A 26 2.35 -32.30 10.96
N LYS A 27 3.40 -32.76 10.29
CA LYS A 27 3.36 -33.63 9.11
C LYS A 27 2.41 -33.08 8.02
N GLY A 28 2.45 -31.76 7.82
CA GLY A 28 1.62 -31.05 6.84
C GLY A 28 0.16 -30.80 7.24
N LYS A 29 -0.24 -31.10 8.48
CA LYS A 29 -1.57 -30.73 8.98
C LYS A 29 -1.56 -29.31 9.54
N LEU A 30 -2.54 -28.51 9.15
CA LEU A 30 -2.82 -27.21 9.76
C LEU A 30 -3.85 -27.40 10.88
N ILE A 31 -3.60 -26.80 12.04
CA ILE A 31 -4.48 -26.87 13.21
C ILE A 31 -5.04 -25.50 13.57
N GLU A 32 -6.16 -25.49 14.29
CA GLU A 32 -6.65 -24.30 14.96
C GLU A 32 -6.01 -24.24 16.36
N VAL A 33 -5.32 -23.14 16.67
CA VAL A 33 -4.49 -23.00 17.87
C VAL A 33 -5.17 -22.08 18.88
N THR A 34 -5.51 -22.57 20.07
CA THR A 34 -6.05 -21.73 21.14
C THR A 34 -4.94 -20.91 21.81
N GLU A 35 -5.30 -19.82 22.51
CA GLU A 35 -4.33 -19.06 23.32
C GLU A 35 -3.63 -19.95 24.36
N ASP A 36 -4.36 -20.86 24.99
CA ASP A 36 -3.82 -21.81 25.97
C ASP A 36 -2.83 -22.81 25.33
N GLU A 37 -3.06 -23.19 24.07
CA GLU A 37 -2.13 -24.05 23.35
C GLU A 37 -0.88 -23.28 22.95
N LEU A 38 -1.04 -22.08 22.39
CA LEU A 38 0.07 -21.22 22.00
C LEU A 38 1.02 -20.96 23.19
N ALA A 39 0.46 -20.70 24.38
CA ALA A 39 1.22 -20.42 25.60
C ALA A 39 2.14 -21.55 26.08
N LYS A 40 1.91 -22.81 25.63
CA LYS A 40 2.76 -23.95 25.97
C LYS A 40 4.10 -23.93 25.22
N HIS A 41 4.14 -23.30 24.06
CA HIS A 41 5.29 -23.27 23.14
C HIS A 41 6.09 -21.99 23.33
N ASN A 42 6.66 -21.81 24.53
CA ASN A 42 7.34 -20.59 24.96
C ASN A 42 8.84 -20.78 25.27
N LYS A 43 9.46 -21.87 24.81
CA LYS A 43 10.86 -22.22 25.09
C LYS A 43 11.69 -22.16 23.82
N LYS A 44 13.01 -22.02 23.94
CA LYS A 44 13.92 -21.92 22.79
C LYS A 44 13.84 -23.16 21.87
N GLU A 45 13.69 -24.34 22.46
CA GLU A 45 13.58 -25.62 21.75
C GLU A 45 12.16 -25.96 21.32
N ASP A 46 11.18 -25.13 21.71
CA ASP A 46 9.77 -25.28 21.40
C ASP A 46 9.06 -23.92 21.46
N CYS A 47 9.18 -23.15 20.37
CA CYS A 47 8.74 -21.77 20.30
C CYS A 47 7.75 -21.57 19.15
N TRP A 48 6.51 -21.22 19.51
CA TRP A 48 5.49 -20.77 18.56
C TRP A 48 5.18 -19.30 18.78
N ILE A 49 4.90 -18.60 17.69
CA ILE A 49 4.53 -17.18 17.72
C ILE A 49 3.31 -16.98 16.83
N CYS A 50 2.31 -16.25 17.33
CA CYS A 50 1.23 -15.76 16.48
C CYS A 50 1.61 -14.41 15.85
N ILE A 51 1.43 -14.30 14.54
CA ILE A 51 1.61 -13.06 13.77
C ILE A 51 0.38 -12.90 12.87
N ARG A 52 -0.37 -11.81 13.07
CA ARG A 52 -1.59 -11.44 12.33
C ARG A 52 -2.60 -12.59 12.22
N GLY A 53 -2.78 -13.32 13.31
CA GLY A 53 -3.76 -14.42 13.42
C GLY A 53 -3.28 -15.78 12.89
N PHE A 54 -2.04 -15.89 12.42
CA PHE A 54 -1.42 -17.15 12.02
C PHE A 54 -0.32 -17.56 12.99
N VAL A 55 -0.28 -18.84 13.35
CA VAL A 55 0.71 -19.40 14.28
C VAL A 55 1.83 -20.08 13.50
N TYR A 56 3.07 -19.74 13.84
CA TYR A 56 4.28 -20.30 13.23
C TYR A 56 5.15 -20.97 14.28
N ASN A 57 5.66 -22.16 13.97
CA ASN A 57 6.71 -22.82 14.73
C ASN A 57 8.06 -22.22 14.34
N VAL A 58 8.53 -21.25 15.11
CA VAL A 58 9.77 -20.52 14.81
C VAL A 58 11.02 -21.21 15.38
N THR A 59 10.86 -22.33 16.08
CA THR A 59 11.98 -23.13 16.63
C THR A 59 13.10 -23.38 15.62
N PRO A 60 12.83 -23.84 14.37
CA PRO A 60 13.89 -24.08 13.39
C PRO A 60 14.53 -22.79 12.85
N TYR A 61 13.84 -21.66 13.00
CA TYR A 61 14.24 -20.36 12.46
C TYR A 61 15.06 -19.51 13.45
N MET A 62 15.07 -19.87 14.74
CA MET A 62 15.76 -19.14 15.80
C MET A 62 17.20 -18.73 15.43
N GLU A 63 17.99 -19.68 14.94
CA GLU A 63 19.41 -19.45 14.59
C GLU A 63 19.62 -18.69 13.26
N TYR A 64 18.56 -18.49 12.48
CA TYR A 64 18.57 -17.81 11.18
C TYR A 64 18.05 -16.37 11.25
N HIS A 65 17.49 -15.96 12.39
CA HIS A 65 16.92 -14.63 12.56
C HIS A 65 18.03 -13.56 12.64
N PRO A 66 18.09 -12.57 11.73
CA PRO A 66 19.14 -11.55 11.71
C PRO A 66 19.17 -10.63 12.95
N GLY A 67 18.05 -10.56 13.68
CA GLY A 67 17.92 -9.84 14.95
C GLY A 67 18.44 -10.62 16.16
N GLY A 68 18.75 -11.91 16.01
CA GLY A 68 19.13 -12.80 17.11
C GLY A 68 17.93 -13.54 17.74
N GLU A 69 18.23 -14.60 18.49
CA GLU A 69 17.22 -15.46 19.13
C GLU A 69 16.46 -14.71 20.24
N ASP A 70 17.13 -13.83 20.98
CA ASP A 70 16.56 -13.08 22.10
C ASP A 70 15.37 -12.20 21.66
N GLU A 71 15.40 -11.67 20.44
CA GLU A 71 14.30 -10.87 19.89
C GLU A 71 13.06 -11.71 19.58
N LEU A 72 13.24 -12.96 19.12
CA LEU A 72 12.12 -13.88 18.91
C LEU A 72 11.54 -14.37 20.24
N MET A 73 12.39 -14.59 21.24
CA MET A 73 11.96 -15.05 22.56
C MET A 73 11.04 -14.08 23.29
N LYS A 74 11.06 -12.77 22.97
CA LYS A 74 10.12 -11.78 23.51
C LYS A 74 8.66 -12.04 23.16
N ALA A 75 8.41 -12.75 22.05
CA ALA A 75 7.08 -13.10 21.58
C ALA A 75 6.78 -14.60 21.67
N ALA A 76 7.64 -15.37 22.34
CA ALA A 76 7.48 -16.82 22.46
C ALA A 76 6.21 -17.20 23.22
N GLY A 77 5.38 -18.03 22.59
CA GLY A 77 4.11 -18.50 23.14
C GLY A 77 3.01 -17.44 23.24
N THR A 78 3.14 -16.31 22.52
CA THR A 78 2.16 -15.22 22.55
C THR A 78 1.82 -14.67 21.16
N ASP A 79 0.84 -13.77 21.08
CA ASP A 79 0.62 -12.96 19.88
C ASP A 79 1.66 -11.85 19.79
N GLY A 80 2.64 -12.06 18.91
CA GLY A 80 3.75 -11.16 18.66
C GLY A 80 3.46 -10.10 17.60
N THR A 81 2.22 -9.95 17.11
CA THR A 81 1.90 -9.04 15.99
C THR A 81 2.39 -7.62 16.23
N ASP A 82 2.14 -7.06 17.41
CA ASP A 82 2.54 -5.68 17.73
C ASP A 82 4.06 -5.52 17.80
N LEU A 83 4.77 -6.50 18.37
CA LEU A 83 6.24 -6.50 18.42
C LEU A 83 6.83 -6.65 17.02
N PHE A 84 6.24 -7.51 16.20
CA PHE A 84 6.62 -7.69 14.81
C PHE A 84 6.38 -6.41 14.00
N ASP A 85 5.24 -5.74 14.15
CA ASP A 85 4.88 -4.54 13.40
C ASP A 85 5.65 -3.28 13.82
N GLN A 86 6.33 -3.31 14.97
CA GLN A 86 7.24 -2.24 15.39
C GLN A 86 8.59 -2.33 14.67
N VAL A 87 9.14 -3.54 14.52
CA VAL A 87 10.52 -3.75 14.06
C VAL A 87 10.58 -4.25 12.61
N HIS A 88 9.62 -5.08 12.22
CA HIS A 88 9.62 -5.87 10.99
C HIS A 88 8.35 -5.70 10.16
N ARG A 89 7.61 -4.59 10.34
CA ARG A 89 6.33 -4.29 9.65
C ARG A 89 6.31 -4.64 8.16
N TRP A 90 7.44 -4.41 7.48
CA TRP A 90 7.61 -4.52 6.04
C TRP A 90 8.34 -5.81 5.59
N VAL A 91 8.59 -6.74 6.51
CA VAL A 91 9.22 -8.04 6.22
C VAL A 91 8.14 -9.05 5.83
N ASN A 92 8.35 -9.75 4.71
CA ASN A 92 7.45 -10.80 4.24
C ASN A 92 7.64 -12.11 5.04
N TYR A 93 7.23 -12.09 6.31
CA TYR A 93 7.33 -13.26 7.20
C TYR A 93 6.48 -14.43 6.69
N GLU A 94 5.35 -14.18 6.04
CA GLU A 94 4.45 -15.23 5.50
C GLU A 94 5.18 -16.11 4.49
N SER A 95 5.95 -15.51 3.58
CA SER A 95 6.77 -16.30 2.65
C SER A 95 8.00 -16.92 3.31
N MET A 96 8.59 -16.24 4.30
CA MET A 96 9.81 -16.74 4.95
C MET A 96 9.53 -17.91 5.90
N LEU A 97 8.39 -17.89 6.58
CA LEU A 97 7.97 -18.86 7.58
C LEU A 97 6.86 -19.79 7.08
N LYS A 98 6.57 -19.79 5.78
CA LYS A 98 5.51 -20.61 5.17
C LYS A 98 5.58 -22.08 5.60
N GLU A 99 6.76 -22.68 5.56
CA GLU A 99 6.98 -24.09 5.93
C GLU A 99 6.93 -24.34 7.45
N CYS A 100 6.98 -23.27 8.25
CA CYS A 100 6.80 -23.28 9.71
C CYS A 100 5.34 -23.08 10.13
N LEU A 101 4.40 -22.92 9.19
CA LEU A 101 3.01 -22.60 9.51
C LEU A 101 2.34 -23.77 10.25
N VAL A 102 1.94 -23.51 11.49
CA VAL A 102 1.21 -24.44 12.36
C VAL A 102 -0.29 -24.37 12.05
N GLY A 103 -0.80 -23.16 11.83
CA GLY A 103 -2.19 -22.95 11.44
C GLY A 103 -2.72 -21.59 11.89
N ARG A 104 -4.02 -21.51 12.19
CA ARG A 104 -4.70 -20.24 12.51
C ARG A 104 -5.03 -20.18 13.99
N MET A 105 -4.93 -19.00 14.59
CA MET A 105 -5.44 -18.78 15.95
C MET A 105 -6.95 -19.03 16.02
N ALA A 106 -7.37 -19.76 17.05
CA ALA A 106 -8.76 -20.07 17.33
C ALA A 106 -9.52 -18.79 17.70
N VAL A 107 -10.58 -18.51 16.96
CA VAL A 107 -11.48 -17.41 17.29
C VAL A 107 -12.48 -17.93 18.32
N LYS A 108 -12.48 -17.39 19.55
CA LYS A 108 -13.49 -17.78 20.56
C LYS A 108 -14.90 -17.66 19.93
N PRO A 109 -15.66 -18.77 19.82
CA PRO A 109 -17.00 -18.69 19.28
C PRO A 109 -17.91 -17.98 20.27
N ILE A 110 -18.43 -16.81 19.86
CA ILE A 110 -19.60 -16.24 20.51
C ILE A 110 -20.79 -17.05 20.00
N ALA A 111 -21.47 -17.77 20.91
CA ALA A 111 -22.61 -18.61 20.55
C ALA A 111 -23.69 -17.79 19.82
N ALA A 112 -23.99 -18.17 18.57
CA ALA A 112 -25.10 -17.62 17.81
C ALA A 112 -26.42 -18.20 18.34
N PRO A 113 -27.48 -17.38 18.55
CA PRO A 113 -28.81 -17.92 18.76
C PRO A 113 -29.28 -18.62 17.47
N LYS A 114 -29.81 -19.83 17.60
CA LYS A 114 -30.55 -20.53 16.54
C LYS A 114 -31.89 -19.82 16.33
N GLY A 115 -32.31 -19.65 15.08
CA GLY A 115 -33.73 -19.43 14.76
C GLY A 115 -34.00 -18.57 13.54
N GLU A 116 -34.35 -19.26 12.45
CA GLU A 116 -35.45 -18.97 11.50
C GLU A 116 -35.45 -17.67 10.69
N GLY A 117 -35.70 -17.84 9.39
CA GLY A 117 -35.75 -16.76 8.42
C GLY A 117 -37.02 -15.91 8.48
N CYS A 118 -37.15 -15.12 7.40
CA CYS A 118 -38.31 -14.35 6.95
C CYS A 118 -38.19 -12.82 7.12
N CYS A 119 -38.21 -12.18 5.95
CA CYS A 119 -38.91 -10.95 5.59
C CYS A 119 -39.49 -10.13 6.75
N ILE A 120 -39.02 -8.89 6.94
CA ILE A 120 -39.93 -7.75 7.15
C ILE A 120 -39.28 -6.46 6.60
N TYR A 121 -39.63 -6.13 5.35
CA TYR A 121 -39.84 -4.74 4.97
C TYR A 121 -41.11 -4.29 5.69
N SER A 122 -41.12 -3.04 6.17
CA SER A 122 -42.20 -2.33 6.87
C SER A 122 -42.23 -2.48 8.41
N VAL A 123 -42.60 -1.37 9.06
CA VAL A 123 -42.68 -1.16 10.53
C VAL A 123 -41.36 -0.76 11.22
N PHE A 124 -40.77 0.36 10.80
CA PHE A 124 -39.97 1.21 11.72
C PHE A 124 -40.19 2.70 11.40
N LEU A 125 -41.45 3.07 11.20
CA LEU A 125 -41.91 4.45 11.38
C LEU A 125 -43.22 4.36 12.15
N GLN A 126 -43.11 4.25 13.48
CA GLN A 126 -44.04 4.82 14.46
C GLN A 126 -43.71 4.27 15.86
N GLN A 127 -43.81 5.18 16.84
CA GLN A 127 -43.80 4.97 18.29
C GLN A 127 -42.41 4.96 18.98
N ILE A 128 -41.96 6.17 19.32
CA ILE A 128 -41.10 6.42 20.48
C ILE A 128 -42.04 6.73 21.65
N PRO A 129 -42.00 5.97 22.75
CA PRO A 129 -42.39 6.49 24.05
C PRO A 129 -41.13 6.84 24.85
N GLU A 130 -41.17 8.02 25.48
CA GLU A 130 -40.23 8.44 26.51
C GLU A 130 -40.43 7.56 27.74
N ASP A 131 -39.42 6.78 28.16
CA ASP A 131 -39.09 6.75 29.58
C ASP A 131 -37.67 6.27 29.87
N LYS A 132 -37.13 6.80 30.98
CA LYS A 132 -35.79 6.62 31.48
C LYS A 132 -35.65 5.30 32.24
N THR A 133 -34.41 4.80 32.26
CA THR A 133 -33.86 3.76 33.16
C THR A 133 -33.90 2.34 32.61
N ILE A 134 -32.76 1.89 32.07
CA ILE A 134 -31.94 0.77 32.63
C ILE A 134 -30.59 0.82 31.89
N LEU A 135 -29.61 1.33 32.64
CA LEU A 135 -28.18 1.27 32.37
C LEU A 135 -27.69 -0.12 32.77
N CYS A 136 -26.65 -0.60 32.08
CA CYS A 136 -25.84 -1.78 32.41
C CYS A 136 -26.28 -3.13 31.79
N MET A 137 -26.21 -3.22 30.46
CA MET A 137 -25.72 -4.38 29.68
C MET A 137 -25.89 -4.10 28.18
N ARG A 138 -25.23 -3.05 27.67
CA ARG A 138 -25.33 -2.66 26.25
C ARG A 138 -24.01 -2.42 25.53
N THR A 139 -22.86 -2.66 26.18
CA THR A 139 -21.62 -2.04 25.71
C THR A 139 -20.60 -2.93 25.03
N PHE A 140 -20.84 -4.23 24.79
CA PHE A 140 -19.76 -5.07 24.24
C PHE A 140 -20.06 -5.97 23.04
N ILE A 141 -21.32 -6.27 22.70
CA ILE A 141 -21.64 -7.19 21.57
C ILE A 141 -22.44 -6.49 20.44
N LYS A 142 -22.62 -5.16 20.50
CA LYS A 142 -23.27 -4.38 19.42
C LYS A 142 -22.32 -3.72 18.41
N SER A 143 -21.01 -3.66 18.64
CA SER A 143 -20.14 -2.80 17.81
C SER A 143 -19.73 -3.38 16.46
N ILE A 144 -19.70 -4.70 16.27
CA ILE A 144 -19.10 -5.31 15.06
C ILE A 144 -20.16 -5.60 13.99
N TYR A 145 -21.33 -6.11 14.38
CA TYR A 145 -22.41 -6.44 13.43
C TYR A 145 -23.31 -5.26 13.09
N PHE A 146 -23.35 -4.21 13.92
CA PHE A 146 -24.20 -3.04 13.65
C PHE A 146 -23.61 -2.13 12.56
N PHE A 147 -22.28 -2.02 12.46
CA PHE A 147 -21.64 -1.19 11.41
C PHE A 147 -21.67 -1.82 10.01
N SER A 148 -21.51 -3.14 9.90
CA SER A 148 -21.69 -3.86 8.62
C SER A 148 -23.12 -3.69 8.09
N SER A 149 -24.13 -3.83 8.96
CA SER A 149 -25.54 -3.67 8.58
C SER A 149 -25.96 -2.21 8.31
N LEU A 150 -25.32 -1.21 8.94
CA LEU A 150 -25.57 0.21 8.62
C LEU A 150 -24.89 0.66 7.33
N CYS A 151 -23.90 -0.07 6.82
CA CYS A 151 -23.19 0.32 5.62
C CYS A 151 -24.12 0.37 4.39
N PHE A 152 -25.10 -0.53 4.31
CA PHE A 152 -26.17 -0.54 3.30
C PHE A 152 -27.01 0.75 3.29
N LEU A 153 -27.10 1.50 4.40
CA LEU A 153 -27.82 2.77 4.42
C LEU A 153 -27.03 3.89 3.71
N PHE A 154 -25.71 3.79 3.64
CA PHE A 154 -24.83 4.84 3.11
C PHE A 154 -24.24 4.50 1.74
N TYR A 155 -23.78 3.26 1.56
CA TYR A 155 -23.18 2.77 0.34
C TYR A 155 -24.05 1.68 -0.28
N SER A 156 -24.31 1.81 -1.56
CA SER A 156 -25.02 0.78 -2.32
C SER A 156 -24.46 0.71 -3.72
N TYR A 157 -24.78 -0.36 -4.42
CA TYR A 157 -24.53 -0.43 -5.84
C TYR A 157 -25.76 -1.00 -6.56
N ASP A 158 -25.88 -0.68 -7.83
CA ASP A 158 -26.83 -1.27 -8.75
C ASP A 158 -26.12 -1.57 -10.06
N TRP A 159 -26.76 -2.30 -10.97
CA TRP A 159 -26.21 -2.55 -12.28
C TRP A 159 -27.32 -2.70 -13.32
N PHE A 160 -26.98 -2.32 -14.55
CA PHE A 160 -27.85 -2.50 -15.70
C PHE A 160 -27.02 -2.88 -16.91
N GLN A 161 -27.69 -3.27 -17.97
CA GLN A 161 -27.04 -3.74 -19.19
C GLN A 161 -27.75 -3.26 -20.43
N THR A 162 -26.97 -3.13 -21.50
CA THR A 162 -27.48 -3.07 -22.88
C THR A 162 -27.13 -4.36 -23.59
N ASP A 163 -27.35 -4.44 -24.90
CA ASP A 163 -26.95 -5.61 -25.68
C ASP A 163 -25.43 -5.85 -25.64
N SER A 164 -24.63 -4.78 -25.52
CA SER A 164 -23.16 -4.86 -25.61
C SER A 164 -22.40 -4.39 -24.38
N LEU A 165 -23.05 -3.70 -23.43
CA LEU A 165 -22.41 -3.14 -22.25
C LEU A 165 -23.04 -3.63 -20.95
N ILE A 166 -22.22 -3.70 -19.91
CA ILE A 166 -22.63 -3.82 -18.50
C ILE A 166 -22.17 -2.53 -17.81
N THR A 167 -23.07 -1.88 -17.08
CA THR A 167 -22.76 -0.72 -16.26
C THR A 167 -23.09 -1.03 -14.82
N ILE A 168 -22.12 -0.86 -13.94
CA ILE A 168 -22.28 -1.00 -12.49
C ILE A 168 -22.16 0.38 -11.89
N VAL A 169 -23.15 0.76 -11.09
CA VAL A 169 -23.23 2.08 -10.49
C VAL A 169 -23.08 1.92 -8.98
N ILE A 170 -22.02 2.50 -8.43
CA ILE A 170 -21.78 2.54 -6.99
C ILE A 170 -22.17 3.94 -6.48
N TYR A 171 -23.09 3.97 -5.52
CA TYR A 171 -23.55 5.17 -4.84
C TYR A 171 -22.83 5.30 -3.50
N THR A 172 -21.92 6.26 -3.42
CA THR A 172 -21.14 6.54 -2.21
C THR A 172 -21.78 7.59 -1.33
N LYS A 173 -22.59 8.49 -1.92
CA LYS A 173 -23.19 9.67 -1.27
C LYS A 173 -22.14 10.60 -0.63
N GLN A 174 -20.87 10.44 -0.99
CA GLN A 174 -19.76 11.27 -0.54
C GLN A 174 -19.51 12.42 -1.53
N LYS A 175 -19.10 13.56 -1.00
CA LYS A 175 -18.56 14.66 -1.80
C LYS A 175 -17.07 14.40 -2.08
N ASP A 176 -16.52 15.10 -3.08
CA ASP A 176 -15.09 15.06 -3.42
C ASP A 176 -14.55 13.69 -3.88
N MET A 177 -15.46 12.82 -4.33
CA MET A 177 -15.11 11.58 -5.02
C MET A 177 -14.29 11.88 -6.26
N ASN A 178 -13.17 11.19 -6.45
CA ASN A 178 -12.27 11.39 -7.57
C ASN A 178 -11.60 10.06 -7.97
N ALA A 179 -10.84 10.08 -9.07
CA ALA A 179 -10.24 8.89 -9.67
C ALA A 179 -9.19 8.18 -8.79
N GLU A 180 -8.58 8.87 -7.82
CA GLU A 180 -7.62 8.27 -6.86
C GLU A 180 -8.30 7.42 -5.79
N LEU A 181 -9.60 7.62 -5.57
CA LEU A 181 -10.39 6.90 -4.56
C LEU A 181 -11.10 5.67 -5.12
N VAL A 182 -10.96 5.40 -6.40
CA VAL A 182 -11.62 4.28 -7.09
C VAL A 182 -10.56 3.35 -7.65
N ILE A 183 -10.67 2.07 -7.32
CA ILE A 183 -9.84 1.01 -7.90
C ILE A 183 -10.77 -0.03 -8.51
N VAL A 184 -10.56 -0.35 -9.78
CA VAL A 184 -11.34 -1.39 -10.46
C VAL A 184 -10.38 -2.35 -11.11
N ASP A 185 -10.59 -3.64 -10.90
CA ASP A 185 -9.87 -4.72 -11.57
C ASP A 185 -10.88 -5.72 -12.14
N CYS A 186 -10.72 -6.04 -13.43
CA CYS A 186 -11.46 -7.07 -14.11
C CYS A 186 -10.48 -8.08 -14.72
N GLN A 187 -10.23 -9.19 -14.01
CA GLN A 187 -9.30 -10.23 -14.46
C GLN A 187 -9.77 -11.60 -13.96
N ASP A 188 -9.40 -12.67 -14.66
CA ASP A 188 -9.69 -14.06 -14.24
C ASP A 188 -11.17 -14.35 -13.93
N LYS A 189 -12.09 -13.77 -14.72
CA LYS A 189 -13.55 -13.86 -14.51
C LYS A 189 -14.00 -13.35 -13.12
N ARG A 190 -13.24 -12.43 -12.55
CA ARG A 190 -13.52 -11.70 -11.32
C ARG A 190 -13.54 -10.22 -11.64
N LEU A 191 -14.59 -9.55 -11.17
CA LEU A 191 -14.66 -8.10 -11.12
C LEU A 191 -14.54 -7.67 -9.66
N ARG A 192 -13.65 -6.73 -9.41
CA ARG A 192 -13.45 -6.10 -8.10
C ARG A 192 -13.50 -4.59 -8.28
N GLY A 193 -14.54 -3.96 -7.74
CA GLY A 193 -14.61 -2.51 -7.56
C GLY A 193 -14.37 -2.17 -6.10
N GLU A 194 -13.42 -1.28 -5.82
CA GLU A 194 -13.09 -0.78 -4.49
C GLU A 194 -13.24 0.73 -4.50
N ILE A 195 -14.04 1.23 -3.54
CA ILE A 195 -14.15 2.65 -3.24
C ILE A 195 -13.48 2.91 -1.91
N ILE A 196 -12.46 3.77 -1.91
CA ILE A 196 -11.77 4.19 -0.70
C ILE A 196 -12.51 5.41 -0.13
N VAL A 197 -12.96 5.29 1.12
CA VAL A 197 -13.55 6.39 1.88
C VAL A 197 -12.84 6.47 3.22
N ASP A 198 -12.14 7.58 3.45
CA ASP A 198 -11.26 7.76 4.60
C ASP A 198 -10.26 6.61 4.77
N ASP A 199 -10.34 5.85 5.85
CA ASP A 199 -9.52 4.69 6.17
C ASP A 199 -10.22 3.34 5.91
N HIS A 200 -11.33 3.37 5.17
CA HIS A 200 -12.14 2.20 4.83
C HIS A 200 -12.25 1.99 3.31
N SER A 201 -12.58 0.76 2.94
CA SER A 201 -12.78 0.28 1.58
C SER A 201 -14.17 -0.34 1.48
N TYR A 202 -15.02 0.24 0.64
CA TYR A 202 -16.25 -0.38 0.19
C TYR A 202 -15.95 -1.24 -1.03
N LEU A 203 -16.27 -2.54 -0.95
CA LEU A 203 -15.91 -3.53 -1.97
C LEU A 203 -17.15 -4.09 -2.65
N VAL A 204 -17.18 -4.04 -3.98
CA VAL A 204 -18.12 -4.77 -4.84
C VAL A 204 -17.33 -5.82 -5.59
N GLU A 205 -17.52 -7.08 -5.22
CA GLU A 205 -16.70 -8.17 -5.74
C GLU A 205 -17.55 -9.33 -6.24
N VAL A 206 -17.48 -9.63 -7.53
CA VAL A 206 -18.27 -10.71 -8.14
C VAL A 206 -17.37 -11.57 -9.01
N GLY A 207 -17.66 -12.87 -9.05
CA GLY A 207 -16.96 -13.84 -9.89
C GLY A 207 -17.95 -14.78 -10.58
N ARG A 208 -17.49 -15.51 -11.59
CA ARG A 208 -18.33 -16.36 -12.48
C ARG A 208 -19.39 -15.54 -13.25
N TYR A 209 -19.58 -15.86 -14.53
CA TYR A 209 -20.39 -15.09 -15.51
C TYR A 209 -19.80 -13.76 -16.00
N CYS A 210 -18.63 -13.36 -15.48
CA CYS A 210 -17.85 -12.21 -15.94
C CYS A 210 -17.17 -12.46 -17.31
N ASN A 211 -17.93 -12.67 -18.40
CA ASN A 211 -17.36 -12.82 -19.74
C ASN A 211 -17.24 -11.45 -20.43
N PHE A 212 -16.27 -10.66 -19.98
CA PHE A 212 -16.03 -9.30 -20.47
C PHE A 212 -14.96 -9.30 -21.55
N ALA A 213 -15.06 -8.37 -22.51
CA ALA A 213 -14.08 -8.16 -23.57
C ALA A 213 -12.93 -7.23 -23.14
N CYS A 214 -12.46 -7.33 -21.88
CA CYS A 214 -11.50 -6.40 -21.29
C CYS A 214 -10.09 -6.49 -21.92
N GLU A 215 -9.80 -7.54 -22.67
CA GLU A 215 -8.55 -7.68 -23.45
C GLU A 215 -8.55 -6.77 -24.68
N THR A 216 -9.72 -6.53 -25.27
CA THR A 216 -9.88 -5.77 -26.52
C THR A 216 -10.37 -4.34 -26.28
N PHE A 217 -11.18 -4.14 -25.24
CA PHE A 217 -11.76 -2.84 -24.91
C PHE A 217 -11.39 -2.44 -23.48
N PRO A 218 -10.86 -1.23 -23.27
CA PRO A 218 -10.56 -0.76 -21.92
C PRO A 218 -11.84 -0.62 -21.11
N LEU A 219 -11.74 -0.91 -19.81
CA LEU A 219 -12.82 -0.56 -18.89
C LEU A 219 -12.89 0.97 -18.75
N LEU A 220 -14.09 1.49 -18.56
CA LEU A 220 -14.30 2.91 -18.35
C LEU A 220 -14.86 3.14 -16.95
N VAL A 221 -14.36 4.18 -16.28
CA VAL A 221 -14.81 4.60 -14.96
C VAL A 221 -15.22 6.07 -15.05
N ASN A 222 -16.50 6.34 -14.87
CA ASN A 222 -17.03 7.70 -14.78
C ASN A 222 -17.32 8.03 -13.31
N ILE A 223 -16.91 9.22 -12.86
CA ILE A 223 -17.09 9.65 -11.48
C ILE A 223 -17.85 10.97 -11.49
N ALA A 224 -19.05 10.96 -10.92
CA ALA A 224 -19.85 12.17 -10.72
C ALA A 224 -19.57 12.72 -9.31
N GLU A 225 -18.55 13.57 -9.21
CA GLU A 225 -17.95 14.04 -7.95
C GLU A 225 -18.97 14.66 -6.98
N LYS A 226 -19.89 15.49 -7.49
CA LYS A 226 -20.85 16.26 -6.68
C LYS A 226 -21.89 15.39 -5.97
N VAL A 227 -22.19 14.21 -6.51
CA VAL A 227 -23.25 13.31 -6.02
C VAL A 227 -22.69 12.01 -5.45
N GLY A 228 -21.38 11.79 -5.54
CA GLY A 228 -20.74 10.55 -5.08
C GLY A 228 -21.24 9.33 -5.83
N LYS A 229 -21.29 9.39 -7.17
CA LYS A 229 -21.70 8.26 -8.01
C LYS A 229 -20.52 7.82 -8.88
N VAL A 230 -20.22 6.53 -8.87
CA VAL A 230 -19.15 5.91 -9.68
C VAL A 230 -19.77 4.90 -10.63
N GLU A 231 -19.54 5.04 -11.92
CA GLU A 231 -20.04 4.13 -12.95
C GLU A 231 -18.87 3.36 -13.56
N ILE A 232 -18.90 2.05 -13.44
CA ILE A 232 -17.95 1.11 -14.03
C ILE A 232 -18.61 0.51 -15.26
N ILE A 233 -18.09 0.82 -16.44
CA ILE A 233 -18.65 0.40 -17.72
C ILE A 233 -17.72 -0.62 -18.36
N LEU A 234 -18.28 -1.80 -18.66
CA LEU A 234 -17.58 -2.95 -19.21
C LEU A 234 -18.25 -3.38 -20.50
N LYS A 235 -17.45 -3.77 -21.50
CA LYS A 235 -17.97 -4.36 -22.74
C LYS A 235 -18.15 -5.86 -22.57
N LYS A 236 -19.31 -6.37 -22.97
CA LYS A 236 -19.58 -7.82 -23.02
C LYS A 236 -18.75 -8.47 -24.11
N LYS A 237 -18.29 -9.70 -23.87
CA LYS A 237 -17.64 -10.51 -24.91
C LYS A 237 -18.65 -11.03 -25.93
N ASP A 238 -19.79 -11.49 -25.44
CA ASP A 238 -20.92 -11.95 -26.24
C ASP A 238 -22.11 -11.04 -25.96
N ASN A 239 -22.85 -10.64 -26.99
CA ASN A 239 -24.05 -9.77 -26.87
C ASN A 239 -25.26 -10.54 -26.31
N ILE A 240 -25.05 -11.26 -25.22
CA ILE A 240 -26.05 -12.09 -24.54
C ILE A 240 -26.60 -11.27 -23.36
N HIS A 241 -27.90 -11.43 -23.11
CA HIS A 241 -28.55 -10.86 -21.94
C HIS A 241 -28.17 -11.63 -20.66
N TRP A 242 -27.71 -10.94 -19.64
CA TRP A 242 -27.25 -11.51 -18.37
C TRP A 242 -28.37 -11.49 -17.35
N LYS A 243 -28.70 -12.62 -16.72
CA LYS A 243 -29.74 -12.67 -15.68
C LYS A 243 -29.25 -12.16 -14.32
N MET A 244 -27.94 -12.13 -14.13
CA MET A 244 -27.26 -11.66 -12.92
C MET A 244 -25.87 -11.13 -13.29
N LEU A 245 -25.32 -10.23 -12.47
CA LEU A 245 -24.00 -9.67 -12.70
C LEU A 245 -22.88 -10.71 -12.52
N GLY A 246 -23.03 -11.59 -11.52
CA GLY A 246 -22.09 -12.65 -11.18
C GLY A 246 -22.40 -13.23 -9.80
N GLN A 247 -21.66 -14.26 -9.39
CA GLN A 247 -21.72 -14.79 -8.03
C GLN A 247 -20.94 -13.87 -7.08
N PRO A 248 -21.55 -13.38 -5.99
CA PRO A 248 -20.84 -12.66 -4.94
C PRO A 248 -19.64 -13.46 -4.41
N LEU A 249 -18.50 -12.79 -4.26
CA LEU A 249 -17.30 -13.37 -3.62
C LEU A 249 -17.21 -12.95 -2.13
N GLU A 250 -16.20 -13.43 -1.42
CA GLU A 250 -16.07 -13.29 0.05
C GLU A 250 -16.23 -11.85 0.55
N HIS A 251 -15.64 -10.88 -0.14
CA HIS A 251 -15.69 -9.46 0.23
C HIS A 251 -16.76 -8.67 -0.52
N HIS A 252 -17.72 -9.34 -1.16
CA HIS A 252 -18.78 -8.67 -1.90
C HIS A 252 -19.66 -7.82 -0.99
N ASN A 253 -19.83 -6.55 -1.38
CA ASN A 253 -20.65 -5.57 -0.69
C ASN A 253 -20.28 -5.41 0.80
N THR A 254 -18.97 -5.41 1.07
CA THR A 254 -18.41 -5.24 2.42
C THR A 254 -17.78 -3.87 2.58
N PHE A 255 -17.69 -3.43 3.84
CA PHE A 255 -17.01 -2.19 4.22
C PHE A 255 -16.03 -2.50 5.32
N ILE A 256 -14.75 -2.50 4.96
CA ILE A 256 -13.66 -2.98 5.79
C ILE A 256 -12.58 -1.92 5.87
N LYS A 257 -11.81 -1.91 6.96
CA LYS A 257 -10.68 -0.97 7.06
C LYS A 257 -9.65 -1.31 6.00
N CYS A 258 -9.03 -0.27 5.43
CA CYS A 258 -8.00 -0.39 4.39
C CYS A 258 -6.84 -1.31 4.83
N LYS A 259 -6.52 -1.33 6.13
CA LYS A 259 -5.46 -2.18 6.71
C LYS A 259 -5.84 -3.67 6.79
N ASP A 260 -7.13 -4.00 6.82
CA ASP A 260 -7.63 -5.36 7.05
C ASP A 260 -8.01 -6.06 5.72
N ARG A 261 -7.99 -5.34 4.58
CA ARG A 261 -8.45 -5.84 3.26
C ARG A 261 -7.47 -6.78 2.52
N GLY A 262 -6.25 -6.95 3.04
CA GLY A 262 -5.16 -7.64 2.34
C GLY A 262 -4.66 -6.90 1.08
N LEU A 263 -3.56 -7.38 0.49
CA LEU A 263 -3.01 -6.82 -0.73
C LEU A 263 -3.59 -7.54 -1.96
N PHE A 264 -4.22 -6.79 -2.86
CA PHE A 264 -4.65 -7.28 -4.17
C PHE A 264 -3.62 -6.89 -5.23
N TYR A 265 -3.19 -7.86 -6.05
CA TYR A 265 -2.18 -7.66 -7.09
C TYR A 265 -2.75 -7.80 -8.50
N ARG A 266 -2.25 -6.96 -9.42
CA ARG A 266 -2.43 -7.13 -10.86
C ARG A 266 -1.10 -7.12 -11.59
N LYS A 267 -1.01 -7.81 -12.73
CA LYS A 267 0.21 -7.89 -13.54
C LYS A 267 0.32 -6.66 -14.44
N CYS A 268 1.31 -5.82 -14.21
CA CYS A 268 1.61 -4.65 -15.05
C CYS A 268 2.77 -4.97 -15.99
N LYS A 269 2.69 -4.48 -17.22
CA LYS A 269 3.72 -4.72 -18.25
C LYS A 269 4.83 -3.69 -18.11
N LEU A 270 6.09 -4.12 -18.06
CA LEU A 270 7.24 -3.23 -18.14
C LEU A 270 7.37 -2.68 -19.56
N VAL A 271 7.23 -1.35 -19.72
CA VAL A 271 7.27 -0.66 -21.02
C VAL A 271 8.65 -0.08 -21.30
N SER A 272 9.30 0.52 -20.30
CA SER A 272 10.63 1.09 -20.48
C SER A 272 11.42 1.14 -19.16
N LYS A 273 12.74 1.23 -19.31
CA LYS A 273 13.72 1.49 -18.25
C LYS A 273 14.62 2.61 -18.74
N MET A 274 14.72 3.71 -18.01
CA MET A 274 15.59 4.84 -18.35
C MET A 274 16.55 5.12 -17.20
N GLU A 275 17.83 5.32 -17.51
CA GLU A 275 18.82 5.70 -16.49
C GLU A 275 18.52 7.12 -15.97
N VAL A 276 18.60 7.30 -14.65
CA VAL A 276 18.44 8.59 -13.96
C VAL A 276 19.77 9.04 -13.36
N THR A 277 20.50 8.10 -12.75
CA THR A 277 21.89 8.23 -12.30
C THR A 277 22.64 6.95 -12.64
N HIS A 278 23.91 6.84 -12.22
CA HIS A 278 24.72 5.64 -12.44
C HIS A 278 24.13 4.34 -11.86
N ASP A 279 23.25 4.44 -10.85
CA ASP A 279 22.64 3.27 -10.20
C ASP A 279 21.13 3.44 -9.94
N THR A 280 20.48 4.43 -10.54
CA THR A 280 19.03 4.63 -10.37
C THR A 280 18.35 4.71 -11.72
N LYS A 281 17.23 3.97 -11.85
CA LYS A 281 16.46 3.90 -13.09
C LYS A 281 15.02 4.32 -12.87
N LEU A 282 14.43 4.91 -13.91
CA LEU A 282 13.01 5.19 -14.02
C LEU A 282 12.35 4.06 -14.81
N PHE A 283 11.55 3.26 -14.12
CA PHE A 283 10.76 2.18 -14.68
C PHE A 283 9.38 2.70 -15.06
N CYS A 284 8.92 2.37 -16.27
CA CYS A 284 7.56 2.66 -16.73
C CYS A 284 6.76 1.36 -16.81
N LEU A 285 5.71 1.24 -15.99
CA LEU A 285 4.82 0.09 -15.95
C LEU A 285 3.45 0.48 -16.52
N MET A 286 2.94 -0.30 -17.47
CA MET A 286 1.59 -0.13 -18.02
C MET A 286 0.61 -1.04 -17.27
N LEU A 287 -0.46 -0.45 -16.76
CA LEU A 287 -1.58 -1.17 -16.16
C LEU A 287 -2.34 -1.98 -17.22
N PRO A 288 -2.95 -3.12 -16.85
CA PRO A 288 -3.90 -3.79 -17.73
C PRO A 288 -5.02 -2.84 -18.17
N LYS A 289 -5.49 -2.97 -19.42
CA LYS A 289 -6.69 -2.26 -19.91
C LYS A 289 -7.94 -2.56 -19.07
N SER A 290 -7.90 -3.68 -18.37
CA SER A 290 -8.92 -4.15 -17.46
C SER A 290 -8.72 -3.68 -16.01
N THR A 291 -7.89 -2.66 -15.80
CA THR A 291 -7.66 -2.04 -14.49
C THR A 291 -7.81 -0.52 -14.58
N HIS A 292 -8.56 0.05 -13.64
CA HIS A 292 -8.49 1.47 -13.29
C HIS A 292 -7.83 1.59 -11.93
N LEU A 293 -6.67 2.25 -11.88
CA LEU A 293 -5.92 2.49 -10.64
C LEU A 293 -5.11 3.78 -10.79
N ARG A 294 -5.28 4.69 -9.84
CA ARG A 294 -4.44 5.88 -9.67
C ARG A 294 -3.85 5.84 -8.27
N VAL A 295 -2.52 5.92 -8.17
CA VAL A 295 -1.83 5.89 -6.87
C VAL A 295 -1.84 7.31 -6.28
N PRO A 296 -2.51 7.56 -5.14
CA PRO A 296 -2.59 8.88 -4.54
C PRO A 296 -1.21 9.43 -4.15
N THR A 297 -1.07 10.76 -4.12
CA THR A 297 0.16 11.43 -3.64
C THR A 297 0.50 10.98 -2.22
N GLY A 298 1.78 10.64 -2.00
CA GLY A 298 2.28 10.20 -0.69
C GLY A 298 1.99 8.73 -0.36
N GLN A 299 1.32 7.98 -1.24
CA GLN A 299 1.12 6.54 -1.11
C GLN A 299 2.09 5.75 -1.99
N HIS A 300 2.30 4.48 -1.62
CA HIS A 300 3.17 3.56 -2.33
C HIS A 300 2.40 2.32 -2.79
N VAL A 301 3.01 1.54 -3.68
CA VAL A 301 2.53 0.23 -4.10
C VAL A 301 3.62 -0.81 -3.84
N TYR A 302 3.22 -2.05 -3.63
CA TYR A 302 4.13 -3.17 -3.52
C TYR A 302 4.35 -3.80 -4.89
N LEU A 303 5.62 -3.94 -5.26
CA LEU A 303 6.03 -4.80 -6.36
C LEU A 303 6.29 -6.20 -5.82
N LYS A 304 5.75 -7.20 -6.52
CA LYS A 304 5.93 -8.62 -6.21
C LYS A 304 6.56 -9.35 -7.38
N GLN A 305 7.59 -10.14 -7.10
CA GLN A 305 8.27 -10.99 -8.08
C GLN A 305 8.66 -12.33 -7.48
N ILE A 306 8.61 -13.38 -8.30
CA ILE A 306 9.11 -14.71 -7.92
C ILE A 306 10.59 -14.80 -8.29
N ILE A 307 11.46 -14.94 -7.29
CA ILE A 307 12.91 -15.04 -7.45
C ILE A 307 13.36 -16.37 -6.85
N ALA A 308 14.00 -17.23 -7.65
CA ALA A 308 14.41 -18.58 -7.23
C ALA A 308 13.27 -19.41 -6.57
N GLY A 309 12.03 -19.23 -7.05
CA GLY A 309 10.84 -19.92 -6.54
C GLY A 309 10.22 -19.32 -5.27
N THR A 310 10.73 -18.20 -4.77
CA THR A 310 10.21 -17.51 -3.58
C THR A 310 9.59 -16.17 -3.97
N GLU A 311 8.44 -15.84 -3.38
CA GLU A 311 7.82 -14.53 -3.58
C GLU A 311 8.53 -13.46 -2.76
N VAL A 312 9.13 -12.49 -3.45
CA VAL A 312 9.77 -11.33 -2.84
C VAL A 312 8.89 -10.11 -3.13
N VAL A 313 8.61 -9.32 -2.09
CA VAL A 313 7.73 -8.16 -2.15
C VAL A 313 8.45 -6.95 -1.59
N LYS A 314 8.41 -5.81 -2.30
CA LYS A 314 9.01 -4.56 -1.84
C LYS A 314 8.13 -3.34 -2.20
N PRO A 315 8.00 -2.36 -1.29
CA PRO A 315 7.24 -1.14 -1.54
C PRO A 315 8.04 -0.14 -2.39
N TYR A 316 7.36 0.56 -3.29
CA TYR A 316 7.91 1.65 -4.09
C TYR A 316 6.87 2.75 -4.28
N THR A 317 7.31 4.00 -4.16
CA THR A 317 6.45 5.18 -4.31
C THR A 317 6.44 5.65 -5.76
N PRO A 318 5.28 5.69 -6.43
CA PRO A 318 5.21 6.20 -7.79
C PRO A 318 5.53 7.67 -7.91
N VAL A 319 6.29 7.98 -8.94
CA VAL A 319 6.72 9.33 -9.32
C VAL A 319 6.00 9.79 -10.59
N LEU A 320 6.23 11.05 -10.97
CA LEU A 320 5.93 11.54 -12.31
C LEU A 320 6.99 11.01 -13.31
N PRO A 321 6.77 11.10 -14.63
CA PRO A 321 7.81 10.75 -15.61
C PRO A 321 8.97 11.75 -15.65
N PHE A 322 8.73 13.03 -15.33
CA PHE A 322 9.74 14.11 -15.25
C PHE A 322 9.19 15.36 -14.53
N LEU A 323 10.05 16.33 -14.25
CA LEU A 323 9.74 17.71 -13.80
C LEU A 323 10.41 18.72 -14.77
N PRO A 324 9.90 19.94 -15.05
CA PRO A 324 8.59 20.56 -14.76
C PRO A 324 7.47 20.30 -15.81
N LEU A 325 6.26 20.80 -15.50
CA LEU A 325 4.94 20.15 -15.66
C LEU A 325 4.09 20.49 -16.90
N ASP A 326 4.68 20.64 -18.08
CA ASP A 326 3.87 20.76 -19.32
C ASP A 326 3.42 19.40 -19.86
N PHE A 327 3.72 18.30 -19.15
CA PHE A 327 3.34 16.96 -19.56
C PHE A 327 1.84 16.72 -19.40
N LYS A 328 1.12 16.78 -20.51
CA LYS A 328 -0.09 16.00 -20.66
C LYS A 328 0.34 14.57 -20.95
N GLU A 329 -0.09 13.60 -20.14
CA GLU A 329 0.08 12.17 -20.44
C GLU A 329 -0.31 11.97 -21.93
N PRO A 330 0.61 11.51 -22.81
CA PRO A 330 0.33 11.36 -24.21
C PRO A 330 -0.88 10.44 -24.37
N SER A 331 -1.90 10.92 -25.08
CA SER A 331 -3.09 10.15 -25.46
C SER A 331 -2.79 8.95 -26.37
N HIS A 332 -1.51 8.73 -26.69
CA HIS A 332 -1.02 7.69 -27.59
C HIS A 332 -0.73 6.35 -26.91
N TYR A 333 -0.71 6.29 -25.57
CA TYR A 333 -0.48 5.02 -24.90
C TYR A 333 -1.77 4.24 -24.65
N ASP A 334 -1.70 2.93 -24.93
CA ASP A 334 -2.80 1.96 -24.84
C ASP A 334 -3.07 1.51 -23.38
N GLY A 335 -3.14 2.47 -22.45
CA GLY A 335 -3.37 2.23 -21.02
C GLY A 335 -2.74 3.27 -20.09
N ALA A 336 -3.11 3.21 -18.81
CA ALA A 336 -2.54 4.06 -17.76
C ALA A 336 -1.15 3.57 -17.32
N HIS A 337 -0.26 4.49 -16.97
CA HIS A 337 1.14 4.19 -16.61
C HIS A 337 1.44 4.50 -15.14
N ILE A 338 2.38 3.75 -14.58
CA ILE A 338 2.97 3.97 -13.25
C ILE A 338 4.48 4.10 -13.46
N TYR A 339 5.05 5.23 -13.04
CA TYR A 339 6.49 5.46 -13.08
C TYR A 339 7.09 5.22 -11.70
N LEU A 340 8.17 4.45 -11.63
CA LEU A 340 8.87 4.14 -10.39
C LEU A 340 10.36 4.46 -10.55
N MET A 341 10.89 5.31 -9.68
CA MET A 341 12.32 5.62 -9.65
C MET A 341 13.00 4.75 -8.59
N ILE A 342 13.85 3.84 -9.02
CA ILE A 342 14.37 2.75 -8.19
C ILE A 342 15.89 2.68 -8.31
N LYS A 343 16.57 2.80 -7.16
CA LYS A 343 18.01 2.57 -7.04
C LYS A 343 18.32 1.07 -7.06
N ILE A 344 19.24 0.68 -7.93
CA ILE A 344 19.70 -0.68 -8.16
C ILE A 344 20.89 -0.93 -7.24
N TYR A 345 20.74 -1.88 -6.32
CA TYR A 345 21.80 -2.25 -5.40
C TYR A 345 22.47 -3.51 -5.94
N SER A 346 23.79 -3.48 -6.17
CA SER A 346 24.56 -4.60 -6.73
C SER A 346 24.35 -5.92 -5.97
N CYS A 347 24.26 -5.85 -4.64
CA CYS A 347 23.99 -7.00 -3.77
C CYS A 347 22.49 -7.19 -3.42
N GLY A 348 21.59 -6.44 -4.05
CA GLY A 348 20.16 -6.42 -3.71
C GLY A 348 19.37 -7.49 -4.47
N LEU A 349 18.79 -8.45 -3.76
CA LEU A 349 18.02 -9.55 -4.37
C LEU A 349 16.88 -9.06 -5.30
N PHE A 350 16.03 -8.15 -4.79
CA PHE A 350 14.86 -7.70 -5.54
C PHE A 350 15.20 -6.71 -6.66
N THR A 351 16.09 -5.75 -6.38
CA THR A 351 16.42 -4.68 -7.34
C THR A 351 17.27 -5.20 -8.50
N GLN A 352 18.13 -6.20 -8.28
CA GLN A 352 18.81 -6.90 -9.39
C GLN A 352 17.81 -7.65 -10.27
N ALA A 353 16.91 -8.44 -9.68
CA ALA A 353 15.89 -9.15 -10.45
C ALA A 353 14.96 -8.21 -11.23
N LEU A 354 14.73 -6.99 -10.71
CA LEU A 354 13.98 -5.96 -11.40
C LEU A 354 14.79 -5.34 -12.56
N ASP A 355 16.09 -5.13 -12.39
CA ASP A 355 16.94 -4.61 -13.45
C ASP A 355 17.15 -5.62 -14.59
N ASP A 356 17.23 -6.90 -14.27
CA ASP A 356 17.31 -8.00 -15.25
C ASP A 356 16.00 -8.22 -16.02
N LEU A 357 14.89 -7.65 -15.53
CA LEU A 357 13.57 -7.82 -16.11
C LEU A 357 13.54 -7.24 -17.54
N GLN A 358 13.16 -8.07 -18.51
CA GLN A 358 13.13 -7.68 -19.91
C GLN A 358 11.93 -6.79 -20.21
N ILE A 359 12.12 -5.78 -21.06
CA ILE A 359 11.01 -4.94 -21.52
C ILE A 359 9.96 -5.83 -22.21
N GLY A 360 8.69 -5.55 -21.94
CA GLY A 360 7.55 -6.32 -22.43
C GLY A 360 7.08 -7.44 -21.49
N THR A 361 7.86 -7.79 -20.47
CA THR A 361 7.46 -8.75 -19.44
C THR A 361 6.59 -8.11 -18.35
N TYR A 362 6.15 -8.90 -17.38
CA TYR A 362 5.17 -8.47 -16.38
C TYR A 362 5.71 -8.54 -14.96
N ILE A 363 5.27 -7.60 -14.12
CA ILE A 363 5.50 -7.57 -12.67
C ILE A 363 4.18 -7.35 -11.93
N SER A 364 4.01 -7.96 -10.77
CA SER A 364 2.80 -7.79 -9.96
C SER A 364 2.87 -6.50 -9.15
N VAL A 365 1.81 -5.68 -9.22
CA VAL A 365 1.68 -4.39 -8.51
C VAL A 365 0.45 -4.44 -7.60
N SER A 366 0.60 -4.06 -6.32
CA SER A 366 -0.51 -4.05 -5.37
C SER A 366 -1.44 -2.85 -5.52
N ASN A 367 -2.55 -2.85 -4.78
CA ASN A 367 -3.30 -1.63 -4.51
C ASN A 367 -2.43 -0.65 -3.69
N PRO A 368 -2.73 0.66 -3.72
CA PRO A 368 -2.00 1.66 -2.92
C PRO A 368 -2.12 1.42 -1.41
N GLU A 369 -1.07 1.82 -0.70
CA GLU A 369 -1.02 1.89 0.75
C GLU A 369 -0.32 3.17 1.22
N GLY A 370 -0.80 3.75 2.31
CA GLY A 370 -0.24 4.93 2.93
C GLY A 370 -1.30 5.73 3.67
N ASN A 371 -0.85 6.56 4.61
CA ASN A 371 -1.71 7.39 5.46
C ASN A 371 -1.57 8.90 5.19
N PHE A 372 -0.78 9.28 4.17
CA PHE A 372 -0.61 10.68 3.79
C PHE A 372 -1.91 11.26 3.25
N LYS A 373 -2.27 12.47 3.71
CA LYS A 373 -3.50 13.16 3.30
C LYS A 373 -3.15 14.50 2.64
N LYS A 374 -3.56 14.68 1.37
CA LYS A 374 -3.36 15.94 0.62
C LYS A 374 -3.89 17.18 1.36
N SER A 375 -4.94 17.03 2.18
CA SER A 375 -5.52 18.11 2.99
C SER A 375 -4.53 18.75 3.98
N GLN A 376 -3.50 18.01 4.41
CA GLN A 376 -2.43 18.57 5.24
C GLN A 376 -1.62 19.63 4.47
N VAL A 377 -1.40 19.42 3.17
CA VAL A 377 -0.64 20.32 2.31
C VAL A 377 -1.50 21.48 1.85
N GLN A 378 -2.77 21.23 1.50
CA GLN A 378 -3.72 22.27 1.04
C GLN A 378 -3.95 23.40 2.05
N THR A 379 -3.64 23.15 3.31
CA THR A 379 -3.79 24.13 4.39
C THR A 379 -2.46 24.71 4.84
N SER A 380 -1.35 24.37 4.20
CA SER A 380 0.00 24.82 4.57
C SER A 380 0.43 26.01 3.70
N GLU A 381 1.04 27.01 4.33
CA GLU A 381 1.63 28.15 3.65
C GLU A 381 3.12 27.91 3.35
N ASP A 382 3.82 27.17 4.21
CA ASP A 382 5.23 26.83 4.04
C ASP A 382 5.40 25.30 4.00
N LEU A 383 5.99 24.77 2.94
CA LEU A 383 6.25 23.34 2.78
C LEU A 383 7.76 23.05 2.74
N PHE A 384 8.26 22.25 3.68
CA PHE A 384 9.65 21.79 3.69
C PHE A 384 9.71 20.30 3.39
N LEU A 385 10.53 19.92 2.41
CA LEU A 385 10.73 18.54 1.96
C LEU A 385 12.17 18.13 2.30
N LEU A 386 12.34 17.19 3.22
CA LEU A 386 13.64 16.63 3.62
C LEU A 386 13.79 15.26 2.97
N ALA A 387 14.64 15.15 1.96
CA ALA A 387 14.84 13.90 1.22
C ALA A 387 16.28 13.43 1.32
N ALA A 388 16.49 12.12 1.50
CA ALA A 388 17.81 11.51 1.35
C ALA A 388 17.78 10.36 0.32
N GLY A 389 18.60 10.45 -0.74
CA GLY A 389 18.61 9.48 -1.84
C GLY A 389 17.22 9.24 -2.43
N THR A 390 16.80 7.97 -2.53
CA THR A 390 15.46 7.60 -3.02
C THR A 390 14.30 8.03 -2.11
N GLY A 391 14.57 8.62 -0.93
CA GLY A 391 13.58 9.35 -0.16
C GLY A 391 12.98 10.55 -0.91
N PHE A 392 13.57 10.92 -2.04
CA PHE A 392 13.01 11.89 -2.99
C PHE A 392 11.72 11.42 -3.69
N THR A 393 11.49 10.12 -3.87
CA THR A 393 10.34 9.64 -4.67
C THR A 393 8.96 10.10 -4.17
N PRO A 394 8.61 10.07 -2.86
CA PRO A 394 7.35 10.67 -2.39
C PRO A 394 7.27 12.19 -2.61
N MET A 395 8.43 12.86 -2.67
CA MET A 395 8.49 14.31 -2.84
C MET A 395 8.09 14.74 -4.25
N VAL A 396 8.29 13.90 -5.28
CA VAL A 396 8.01 14.26 -6.68
C VAL A 396 6.54 14.64 -6.91
N LYS A 397 5.60 13.75 -6.57
CA LYS A 397 4.17 14.03 -6.73
C LYS A 397 3.68 15.11 -5.77
N LEU A 398 4.26 15.16 -4.57
CA LEU A 398 3.92 16.16 -3.56
C LEU A 398 4.34 17.57 -4.00
N LEU A 399 5.54 17.71 -4.55
CA LEU A 399 6.07 18.95 -5.11
C LEU A 399 5.19 19.47 -6.25
N ASN A 400 4.83 18.58 -7.19
CA ASN A 400 3.88 18.93 -8.24
C ASN A 400 2.55 19.43 -7.67
N PHE A 401 1.91 18.63 -6.82
CA PHE A 401 0.64 18.98 -6.20
C PHE A 401 0.69 20.33 -5.48
N ALA A 402 1.77 20.57 -4.72
CA ALA A 402 1.96 21.80 -3.97
C ALA A 402 2.06 23.02 -4.91
N LEU A 403 2.86 22.93 -5.98
CA LEU A 403 3.07 24.06 -6.90
C LEU A 403 1.86 24.31 -7.83
N THR A 404 1.10 23.28 -8.21
CA THR A 404 0.00 23.42 -9.20
C THR A 404 -1.38 23.61 -8.57
N GLU A 405 -1.65 23.02 -7.41
CA GLU A 405 -3.00 22.95 -6.85
C GLU A 405 -3.18 23.70 -5.53
N VAL A 406 -2.10 24.10 -4.85
CA VAL A 406 -2.18 24.78 -3.55
C VAL A 406 -1.94 26.28 -3.70
N SER A 407 -3.02 27.06 -3.70
CA SER A 407 -2.98 28.50 -3.93
C SER A 407 -2.49 29.34 -2.74
N CYS A 408 -2.61 28.84 -1.50
CA CYS A 408 -2.16 29.54 -0.30
C CYS A 408 -0.66 29.38 -0.01
N LEU A 409 0.03 28.55 -0.82
CA LEU A 409 1.43 28.20 -0.62
C LEU A 409 2.36 29.37 -0.99
N ARG A 410 3.24 29.72 -0.06
CA ARG A 410 4.22 30.81 -0.18
C ARG A 410 5.59 30.30 -0.59
N ILE A 411 6.06 29.23 0.06
CA ILE A 411 7.37 28.64 -0.19
C ILE A 411 7.31 27.11 -0.16
N VAL A 412 8.06 26.50 -1.07
CA VAL A 412 8.37 25.08 -1.08
C VAL A 412 9.87 24.92 -1.09
N LYS A 413 10.45 24.30 -0.06
CA LYS A 413 11.89 24.11 0.04
C LYS A 413 12.25 22.64 0.11
N LEU A 414 12.97 22.15 -0.90
CA LEU A 414 13.54 20.81 -0.91
C LEU A 414 14.98 20.85 -0.39
N ILE A 415 15.25 20.17 0.71
CA ILE A 415 16.59 19.95 1.25
C ILE A 415 16.96 18.49 0.94
N PHE A 416 17.86 18.32 -0.01
CA PHE A 416 18.12 17.04 -0.65
C PHE A 416 19.54 16.53 -0.36
N PHE A 417 19.61 15.47 0.44
CA PHE A 417 20.84 14.85 0.91
C PHE A 417 21.24 13.66 0.03
N ASN A 418 22.49 13.66 -0.47
CA ASN A 418 23.06 12.57 -1.25
C ASN A 418 24.51 12.29 -0.82
N LYS A 419 25.14 11.21 -1.34
CA LYS A 419 26.56 10.96 -1.03
C LYS A 419 27.43 11.85 -1.92
N THR A 420 27.35 11.65 -3.22
CA THR A 420 28.08 12.41 -4.23
C THR A 420 27.13 13.25 -5.08
N ASP A 421 27.67 14.07 -5.97
CA ASP A 421 26.90 14.82 -6.97
C ASP A 421 26.25 13.89 -8.01
N ASP A 422 26.90 12.77 -8.35
CA ASP A 422 26.36 11.73 -9.25
C ASP A 422 25.14 10.98 -8.67
N ASP A 423 24.88 11.11 -7.37
CA ASP A 423 23.70 10.54 -6.71
C ASP A 423 22.48 11.47 -6.74
N ILE A 424 22.61 12.73 -7.19
CA ILE A 424 21.51 13.69 -7.16
C ILE A 424 20.48 13.37 -8.25
N LEU A 425 19.39 12.72 -7.83
CA LEU A 425 18.26 12.38 -8.70
C LEU A 425 17.67 13.64 -9.31
N TRP A 426 17.63 13.70 -10.66
CA TRP A 426 17.00 14.79 -11.41
C TRP A 426 17.50 16.20 -11.07
N ARG A 427 18.80 16.35 -10.78
CA ARG A 427 19.42 17.65 -10.50
C ARG A 427 19.01 18.75 -11.49
N ASN A 428 19.21 18.53 -12.78
CA ASN A 428 18.93 19.53 -13.82
C ASN A 428 17.44 19.92 -13.85
N GLN A 429 16.54 18.95 -13.67
CA GLN A 429 15.09 19.22 -13.66
C GLN A 429 14.67 20.04 -12.43
N LEU A 430 15.30 19.80 -11.28
CA LEU A 430 15.06 20.58 -10.06
C LEU A 430 15.61 22.01 -10.21
N GLU A 431 16.81 22.16 -10.79
CA GLU A 431 17.40 23.48 -11.08
C GLU A 431 16.54 24.26 -12.10
N GLU A 432 16.05 23.61 -13.16
CA GLU A 432 15.08 24.21 -14.09
C GLU A 432 13.77 24.61 -13.41
N LEU A 433 13.27 23.81 -12.47
CA LEU A 433 12.05 24.14 -11.73
C LEU A 433 12.23 25.40 -10.86
N VAL A 434 13.39 25.58 -10.24
CA VAL A 434 13.72 26.81 -9.48
C VAL A 434 13.67 28.04 -10.38
N LEU A 435 14.11 27.92 -11.65
CA LEU A 435 14.03 29.03 -12.60
C LEU A 435 12.60 29.34 -13.06
N LYS A 436 11.68 28.38 -12.98
CA LYS A 436 10.29 28.53 -13.44
C LYS A 436 9.32 28.97 -12.35
N ASP A 437 9.60 28.67 -11.09
CA ASP A 437 8.68 28.97 -9.98
C ASP A 437 9.44 29.59 -8.80
N GLU A 438 9.24 30.89 -8.58
CA GLU A 438 9.90 31.66 -7.52
C GLU A 438 9.56 31.16 -6.10
N ARG A 439 8.48 30.37 -5.95
CA ARG A 439 8.11 29.78 -4.65
C ARG A 439 8.96 28.56 -4.33
N PHE A 440 9.62 27.95 -5.32
CA PHE A 440 10.39 26.72 -5.14
C PHE A 440 11.88 26.99 -4.95
N GLU A 441 12.43 26.44 -3.88
CA GLU A 441 13.86 26.45 -3.58
C GLU A 441 14.36 25.01 -3.39
N VAL A 442 15.58 24.74 -3.86
CA VAL A 442 16.28 23.47 -3.60
C VAL A 442 17.66 23.73 -2.99
N GLN A 443 18.05 22.89 -2.04
CA GLN A 443 19.37 22.88 -1.43
C GLN A 443 19.93 21.46 -1.49
N PHE A 444 21.02 21.28 -2.23
CA PHE A 444 21.72 20.01 -2.31
C PHE A 444 22.78 19.93 -1.20
N ILE A 445 22.81 18.82 -0.47
CA ILE A 445 23.75 18.58 0.63
C ILE A 445 24.45 17.25 0.40
N LEU A 446 25.79 17.27 0.33
CA LEU A 446 26.58 16.08 0.04
C LEU A 446 27.35 15.59 1.27
N SER A 447 27.29 14.30 1.53
CA SER A 447 28.08 13.70 2.63
C SER A 447 29.48 13.27 2.21
N GLN A 448 29.72 13.09 0.91
CA GLN A 448 31.00 12.73 0.30
C GLN A 448 31.22 13.51 -1.01
N PRO A 449 31.31 14.85 -0.95
CA PRO A 449 31.44 15.68 -2.14
C PRO A 449 32.79 15.54 -2.84
N THR A 450 32.81 15.88 -4.13
CA THR A 450 34.06 16.15 -4.88
C THR A 450 34.72 17.43 -4.37
N LYS A 451 36.01 17.63 -4.67
CA LYS A 451 36.78 18.80 -4.22
C LYS A 451 36.21 20.14 -4.72
N ASP A 452 35.52 20.11 -5.85
CA ASP A 452 34.96 21.29 -6.51
C ASP A 452 33.55 21.64 -6.00
N TRP A 453 33.01 20.87 -5.04
CA TRP A 453 31.69 21.12 -4.49
C TRP A 453 31.66 22.36 -3.59
N VAL A 454 31.02 23.41 -4.09
CA VAL A 454 30.85 24.68 -3.40
C VAL A 454 29.62 24.71 -2.47
N GLY A 455 28.76 23.69 -2.57
CA GLY A 455 27.52 23.60 -1.77
C GLY A 455 27.77 23.12 -0.34
N LYS A 456 26.68 22.97 0.43
CA LYS A 456 26.78 22.47 1.80
C LYS A 456 27.17 21.00 1.85
N GLN A 457 27.83 20.65 2.95
CA GLN A 457 28.35 19.31 3.18
C GLN A 457 27.88 18.77 4.53
N GLY A 458 27.72 17.46 4.62
CA GLY A 458 27.43 16.75 5.86
C GLY A 458 26.19 15.87 5.78
N LYS A 459 25.74 15.45 6.96
CA LYS A 459 24.50 14.70 7.18
C LYS A 459 23.49 15.61 7.87
N ILE A 460 22.23 15.19 7.93
CA ILE A 460 21.18 15.93 8.64
C ILE A 460 21.64 16.28 10.06
N SER A 461 21.48 17.56 10.43
CA SER A 461 21.90 18.10 11.72
C SER A 461 21.02 19.28 12.11
N SER A 462 20.92 19.55 13.42
CA SER A 462 20.20 20.71 13.94
C SER A 462 20.73 22.03 13.36
N SER A 463 22.05 22.14 13.13
CA SER A 463 22.65 23.33 12.53
C SER A 463 22.17 23.57 11.10
N LEU A 464 22.15 22.53 10.25
CA LEU A 464 21.66 22.63 8.87
C LEU A 464 20.15 22.91 8.84
N LEU A 465 19.37 22.22 9.66
CA LEU A 465 17.92 22.43 9.70
C LEU A 465 17.56 23.85 10.19
N SER A 466 18.26 24.39 11.18
CA SER A 466 18.07 25.76 11.66
C SER A 466 18.42 26.81 10.61
N GLU A 467 19.37 26.50 9.73
CA GLU A 467 19.77 27.38 8.63
C GLU A 467 18.69 27.42 7.53
N PHE A 468 18.11 26.27 7.18
CA PHE A 468 17.25 26.13 6.00
C PHE A 468 15.74 26.12 6.27
N VAL A 469 15.30 25.61 7.43
CA VAL A 469 13.90 25.55 7.82
C VAL A 469 13.51 26.85 8.49
N LYS A 470 13.34 27.90 7.68
CA LYS A 470 12.94 29.23 8.10
C LYS A 470 11.56 29.55 7.56
N ARG A 471 10.63 29.86 8.46
CA ARG A 471 9.26 30.24 8.09
C ARG A 471 9.25 31.52 7.26
N SER A 472 8.34 31.61 6.30
CA SER A 472 8.13 32.83 5.53
C SER A 472 7.53 33.95 6.42
N ARG A 473 6.66 33.57 7.36
CA ARG A 473 6.11 34.45 8.42
C ARG A 473 6.09 33.74 9.76
N LYS A 474 6.06 34.53 10.84
CA LYS A 474 6.10 34.00 12.22
C LYS A 474 4.93 33.04 12.51
N ASP A 475 3.76 33.35 11.96
CA ASP A 475 2.47 32.67 12.15
C ASP A 475 2.10 31.70 11.01
N SER A 476 2.97 31.53 10.01
CA SER A 476 2.66 30.65 8.88
C SER A 476 2.45 29.20 9.28
N LYS A 477 1.46 28.57 8.64
CA LYS A 477 1.20 27.15 8.82
C LYS A 477 2.23 26.34 8.04
N VAL A 478 3.05 25.60 8.77
CA VAL A 478 4.19 24.84 8.22
C VAL A 478 3.86 23.36 8.16
N LEU A 479 4.23 22.71 7.04
CA LEU A 479 4.32 21.26 6.93
C LEU A 479 5.75 20.86 6.58
N ILE A 480 6.28 19.87 7.30
CA ILE A 480 7.58 19.27 7.01
C ILE A 480 7.34 17.80 6.66
N CYS A 481 7.81 17.39 5.48
CA CYS A 481 7.78 16.00 5.05
C CYS A 481 9.21 15.46 4.99
N ILE A 482 9.46 14.32 5.60
CA ILE A 482 10.79 13.70 5.66
C ILE A 482 10.75 12.27 5.14
N CYS A 483 11.70 11.91 4.29
CA CYS A 483 11.87 10.53 3.81
C CYS A 483 13.32 10.25 3.43
N GLY A 484 13.78 9.03 3.73
CA GLY A 484 15.14 8.58 3.48
C GLY A 484 15.42 7.28 4.23
N PRO A 485 16.69 6.87 4.35
CA PRO A 485 17.08 5.77 5.22
C PRO A 485 16.55 5.97 6.65
N THR A 486 16.17 4.90 7.35
CA THR A 486 15.58 4.99 8.70
C THR A 486 16.37 5.88 9.66
N PRO A 487 17.73 5.79 9.76
CA PRO A 487 18.48 6.67 10.65
C PRO A 487 18.40 8.15 10.28
N PHE A 488 18.25 8.49 8.98
CA PHE A 488 18.07 9.86 8.53
C PHE A 488 16.70 10.41 8.96
N ALA A 489 15.64 9.61 8.77
CA ALA A 489 14.29 10.02 9.13
C ALA A 489 14.12 10.17 10.64
N GLU A 490 14.62 9.21 11.43
CA GLU A 490 14.57 9.28 12.89
C GLU A 490 15.36 10.48 13.43
N GLN A 491 16.57 10.69 12.94
CA GLN A 491 17.41 11.83 13.35
C GLN A 491 16.81 13.17 12.93
N GLY A 492 16.12 13.26 11.80
CA GLY A 492 15.49 14.51 11.35
C GLY A 492 14.19 14.85 12.06
N VAL A 493 13.54 13.87 12.71
CA VAL A 493 12.34 14.08 13.54
C VAL A 493 12.72 14.53 14.96
N GLN A 494 13.87 14.07 15.46
CA GLN A 494 14.47 14.52 16.72
C GLN A 494 14.97 15.97 16.61
#